data_AF-A0A6P8H2Y9-F1
#
_entry.id   AF-A0A6P8H2Y9-F1
#
_cell.length_a   1.000
_cell.length_b   1.000
_cell.length_c   1.000
_cell.angle_alpha   90.00
_cell.angle_beta   90.00
_cell.angle_gamma   90.00
#
_symmetry.space_group_name_H-M   'P 1'
#
loop_
_entity.id
_entity.type
_entity.pdbx_description
1 polymer ?
#
loop_
_entity_poly.entity_id
_entity_poly.type
_entity_poly.pdbx_seq_one_letter_code
_entity_poly.pdbx_strand_id
1 'polypeptide(L)'
;MMAAKLAKREEGFYKRLHSFSTADEWSEKQLKARKKLKTQGVYKVEEILAVRQKKDSEREFLIKWDSWGSEYNSWEIESHILDKSVIETFEKPNPEPKTVLAHVELIRNAIDGGLTDSLQSDTTIIFNHAVFRHIFGGRGKVCSKETYALSAQDFPRRYFPLGWDMTYRRRGTVRKITYPIQLHPFLSRSRQMYNKDGSKKERRWIQKITISFRKHNM
;
A
#
# COMPACT_ATOMS: atom_id res chain seq x y z
N MET A 1 48.82 -23.86 49.87
CA MET A 1 48.21 -22.51 49.87
C MET A 1 48.66 -21.78 48.62
N MET A 2 47.79 -21.65 47.62
CA MET A 2 48.09 -21.05 46.31
C MET A 2 47.72 -19.56 46.34
N ALA A 3 48.72 -18.67 46.41
CA ALA A 3 48.53 -17.23 46.28
C ALA A 3 48.60 -16.83 44.80
N ALA A 4 47.54 -16.20 44.29
CA ALA A 4 47.44 -15.70 42.93
C ALA A 4 48.43 -14.54 42.69
N LYS A 5 49.37 -14.72 41.74
CA LYS A 5 50.23 -13.64 41.24
C LYS A 5 49.41 -12.76 40.29
N LEU A 6 49.13 -11.53 40.70
CA LEU A 6 48.63 -10.47 39.82
C LEU A 6 49.72 -10.11 38.80
N ALA A 7 49.45 -10.38 37.52
CA ALA A 7 50.33 -9.97 36.43
C ALA A 7 50.39 -8.44 36.35
N LYS A 8 51.61 -7.89 36.33
CA LYS A 8 51.90 -6.46 36.19
C LYS A 8 51.40 -6.00 34.81
N ARG A 9 50.35 -5.17 34.78
CA ARG A 9 49.84 -4.58 33.53
C ARG A 9 50.88 -3.62 32.94
N GLU A 10 51.11 -3.72 31.63
CA GLU A 10 52.12 -2.90 30.92
C GLU A 10 51.87 -1.40 31.06
N GLU A 11 52.96 -0.66 31.26
CA GLU A 11 53.01 0.79 31.39
C GLU A 11 52.66 1.43 30.04
N GLY A 12 51.39 1.80 29.89
CA GLY A 12 50.84 2.30 28.62
C GLY A 12 49.43 1.81 28.31
N PHE A 13 48.93 0.81 29.05
CA PHE A 13 47.56 0.31 28.89
C PHE A 13 46.50 1.41 29.10
N TYR A 14 46.67 2.24 30.14
CA TYR A 14 45.76 3.36 30.40
C TYR A 14 45.96 4.58 29.48
N LYS A 15 47.17 4.77 28.92
CA LYS A 15 47.41 5.82 27.90
C LYS A 15 46.61 5.56 26.61
N ARG A 16 46.45 4.29 26.23
CA ARG A 16 45.63 3.87 25.07
C ARG A 16 44.13 4.05 25.31
N LEU A 17 43.67 3.90 26.55
CA LEU A 17 42.26 4.12 26.92
C LEU A 17 41.88 5.60 26.98
N HIS A 18 42.83 6.49 27.32
CA HIS A 18 42.60 7.94 27.31
C HIS A 18 42.74 8.60 25.92
N SER A 19 43.36 7.92 24.94
CA SER A 19 43.37 8.39 23.55
C SER A 19 42.15 7.94 22.74
N PHE A 20 41.37 6.97 23.24
CA PHE A 20 40.08 6.60 22.68
C PHE A 20 38.98 7.43 23.36
N SER A 21 38.79 8.64 22.88
CA SER A 21 37.61 9.43 23.17
C SER A 21 36.38 8.65 22.70
N THR A 22 35.46 8.32 23.63
CA THR A 22 34.17 7.69 23.33
C THR A 22 33.27 8.59 22.45
N ALA A 23 33.69 9.82 22.18
CA ALA A 23 33.02 10.77 21.31
C ALA A 23 33.39 10.61 19.81
N ASP A 24 34.43 9.85 19.46
CA ASP A 24 35.06 9.96 18.12
C ASP A 24 34.98 8.72 17.21
N GLU A 25 34.27 7.64 17.57
CA GLU A 25 34.05 6.53 16.64
C GLU A 25 32.57 6.27 16.37
N TRP A 26 31.95 7.20 15.65
CA TRP A 26 30.83 6.88 14.80
C TRP A 26 31.33 6.65 13.39
N SER A 27 31.05 5.48 12.81
CA SER A 27 31.32 5.21 11.40
C SER A 27 30.71 6.32 10.53
N GLU A 28 31.32 6.63 9.38
CA GLU A 28 30.74 7.56 8.40
C GLU A 28 29.28 7.21 8.06
N LYS A 29 28.93 5.92 8.12
CA LYS A 29 27.59 5.39 7.93
C LYS A 29 26.63 5.85 9.04
N GLN A 30 27.06 5.83 10.30
CA GLN A 30 26.32 6.34 11.46
C GLN A 30 26.25 7.88 11.46
N LEU A 31 27.31 8.58 11.06
CA LEU A 31 27.30 10.04 10.91
C LEU A 31 26.38 10.50 9.77
N LYS A 32 26.36 9.80 8.63
CA LYS A 32 25.41 10.05 7.53
C LYS A 32 23.97 9.75 7.95
N ALA A 33 23.74 8.66 8.68
CA ALA A 33 22.41 8.36 9.23
C ALA A 33 21.94 9.44 10.22
N ARG A 34 22.80 9.89 11.15
CA ARG A 34 22.50 10.98 12.10
C ARG A 34 22.35 12.33 11.42
N LYS A 35 23.16 12.67 10.41
CA LYS A 35 22.99 13.89 9.60
C LYS A 35 21.68 13.87 8.81
N LYS A 36 21.31 12.71 8.26
CA LYS A 36 20.02 12.50 7.58
C LYS A 36 18.83 12.65 8.54
N LEU A 37 18.98 12.21 9.79
CA LEU A 37 17.96 12.37 10.84
C LEU A 37 17.80 13.83 11.30
N LYS A 38 18.89 14.62 11.34
CA LYS A 38 18.87 16.02 11.79
C LYS A 38 18.23 17.02 10.82
N THR A 39 17.81 16.60 9.63
CA THR A 39 17.28 17.48 8.56
C THR A 39 15.84 17.16 8.14
N GLN A 40 15.09 16.38 8.91
CA GLN A 40 13.69 16.12 8.59
C GLN A 40 12.81 17.24 9.17
N GLY A 41 12.35 18.14 8.28
CA GLY A 41 11.32 19.13 8.59
C GLY A 41 9.94 18.50 8.77
N VAL A 42 8.97 19.31 9.21
CA VAL A 42 7.56 18.93 9.29
C VAL A 42 6.88 19.30 7.98
N TYR A 43 6.18 18.35 7.37
CA TYR A 43 5.46 18.52 6.11
C TYR A 43 4.00 18.13 6.28
N LYS A 44 3.12 18.78 5.51
CA LYS A 44 1.69 18.49 5.54
C LYS A 44 1.37 17.25 4.71
N VAL A 45 0.55 16.36 5.28
CA VAL A 45 0.06 15.14 4.63
C VAL A 45 -1.24 15.45 3.89
N GLU A 46 -1.37 14.92 2.67
CA GLU A 46 -2.62 14.96 1.88
C GLU A 46 -3.44 13.71 2.14
N GLU A 47 -2.85 12.53 1.97
CA GLU A 47 -3.53 11.24 2.09
C GLU A 47 -2.52 10.15 2.45
N ILE A 48 -2.94 9.14 3.21
CA ILE A 48 -2.19 7.88 3.34
C ILE A 48 -2.71 6.90 2.28
N LEU A 49 -1.80 6.32 1.49
CA LEU A 49 -2.18 5.44 0.38
C LEU A 49 -2.15 3.96 0.76
N ALA A 50 -1.19 3.55 1.59
CA ALA A 50 -1.04 2.17 2.03
C ALA A 50 -0.35 2.07 3.38
N VAL A 51 -0.49 0.91 3.99
CA VAL A 51 0.22 0.52 5.21
C VAL A 51 1.01 -0.76 4.93
N ARG A 52 2.15 -0.92 5.57
CA ARG A 52 2.88 -2.18 5.61
C ARG A 52 3.52 -2.37 6.97
N GLN A 53 3.71 -3.61 7.37
CA GLN A 53 4.43 -3.96 8.59
C GLN A 53 5.36 -5.12 8.29
N LYS A 54 6.67 -4.94 8.52
CA LYS A 54 7.63 -6.05 8.48
C LYS A 54 7.66 -6.71 9.87
N LYS A 55 8.11 -7.97 9.91
CA LYS A 55 8.34 -8.67 11.19
C LYS A 55 9.24 -7.80 12.08
N ASP A 56 8.80 -7.58 13.31
CA ASP A 56 9.51 -6.82 14.35
C ASP A 56 9.78 -5.33 14.02
N SER A 57 8.95 -4.71 13.19
CA SER A 57 9.02 -3.27 12.89
C SER A 57 7.71 -2.54 13.18
N GLU A 58 7.81 -1.24 13.48
CA GLU A 58 6.67 -0.32 13.50
C GLU A 58 5.95 -0.32 12.15
N ARG A 59 4.66 0.02 12.17
CA ARG A 59 3.89 0.19 10.94
C ARG A 59 4.48 1.34 10.13
N GLU A 60 4.64 1.12 8.84
CA GLU A 60 5.04 2.14 7.88
C GLU A 60 3.85 2.47 6.99
N PHE A 61 3.65 3.76 6.71
CA PHE A 61 2.58 4.28 5.87
C PHE A 61 3.15 4.96 4.63
N LEU A 62 2.58 4.71 3.46
CA LEU A 62 2.94 5.42 2.24
C LEU A 62 2.16 6.73 2.18
N ILE A 63 2.89 7.85 2.30
CA ILE A 63 2.32 9.19 2.40
C ILE A 63 2.23 9.83 1.01
N LYS A 64 1.07 10.37 0.66
CA LYS A 64 0.90 11.41 -0.36
C LYS A 64 1.08 12.75 0.32
N TRP A 65 2.13 13.48 -0.07
CA TRP A 65 2.45 14.79 0.47
C TRP A 65 1.60 15.89 -0.17
N ASP A 66 1.12 16.82 0.64
CA ASP A 66 0.28 17.94 0.22
C ASP A 66 1.03 18.86 -0.76
N SER A 67 0.39 19.20 -1.87
CA SER A 67 1.00 20.03 -2.94
C SER A 67 2.23 19.45 -3.64
N TRP A 68 2.55 18.15 -3.45
CA TRP A 68 3.63 17.46 -4.18
C TRP A 68 3.09 16.41 -5.14
N GLY A 69 3.79 16.13 -6.24
CA GLY A 69 3.43 15.05 -7.15
C GLY A 69 3.55 13.66 -6.51
N SER A 70 2.81 12.66 -7.02
CA SER A 70 2.80 11.29 -6.49
C SER A 70 4.13 10.53 -6.66
N GLU A 71 5.08 11.10 -7.40
CA GLU A 71 6.47 10.69 -7.50
C GLU A 71 7.25 10.86 -6.17
N TYR A 72 6.86 11.83 -5.34
CA TYR A 72 7.51 12.15 -4.07
C TYR A 72 6.99 11.32 -2.88
N ASN A 73 5.99 10.47 -3.09
CA ASN A 73 5.40 9.69 -2.00
C ASN A 73 6.45 8.77 -1.35
N SER A 74 6.58 8.86 -0.04
CA SER A 74 7.56 8.13 0.77
C SER A 74 6.87 7.27 1.83
N TRP A 75 7.56 6.22 2.26
CA TRP A 75 7.14 5.41 3.40
C TRP A 75 7.65 6.08 4.68
N GLU A 76 6.74 6.47 5.57
CA GLU A 76 7.05 7.03 6.88
C GLU A 76 6.60 6.08 7.99
N ILE A 77 7.38 5.97 9.06
CA ILE A 77 6.99 5.20 10.25
C ILE A 77 5.84 5.89 10.98
N GLU A 78 5.00 5.13 11.65
CA GLU A 78 3.83 5.64 12.38
C GLU A 78 4.18 6.72 13.42
N SER A 79 5.35 6.61 14.06
CA SER A 79 5.85 7.59 15.03
C SER A 79 6.23 8.94 14.41
N HIS A 80 6.48 9.01 13.10
CA HIS A 80 6.68 10.27 12.37
C HIS A 80 5.36 10.99 12.02
N ILE A 81 4.23 10.28 12.08
CA ILE A 81 2.92 10.85 11.78
C ILE A 81 2.41 11.55 13.04
N LEU A 82 2.56 12.88 13.04
CA LEU A 82 2.14 13.75 14.13
C LEU A 82 0.61 13.85 14.24
N ASP A 83 -0.07 13.94 13.11
CA ASP A 83 -1.54 14.04 13.04
C ASP A 83 -2.17 12.64 12.90
N LYS A 84 -2.73 12.13 14.01
CA LYS A 84 -3.38 10.81 14.05
C LYS A 84 -4.72 10.77 13.31
N SER A 85 -5.36 11.91 13.08
CA SER A 85 -6.64 11.97 12.34
C SER A 85 -6.50 11.50 10.89
N VAL A 86 -5.30 11.63 10.31
CA VAL A 86 -5.00 11.13 8.96
C VAL A 86 -5.01 9.59 8.94
N ILE A 87 -4.55 8.94 10.01
CA ILE A 87 -4.59 7.47 10.13
C ILE A 87 -6.04 7.01 10.29
N GLU A 88 -6.84 7.70 11.11
CA GLU A 88 -8.27 7.40 11.25
C GLU A 88 -9.01 7.54 9.92
N THR A 89 -8.71 8.60 9.16
CA THR A 89 -9.27 8.84 7.82
C THR A 89 -8.83 7.75 6.83
N PHE A 90 -7.61 7.24 6.95
CA PHE A 90 -7.14 6.12 6.13
C PHE A 90 -7.90 4.83 6.41
N GLU A 91 -8.12 4.51 7.68
CA GLU A 91 -8.82 3.30 8.12
C GLU A 91 -10.32 3.34 7.83
N LYS A 92 -10.95 4.52 8.02
CA LYS A 92 -12.37 4.75 7.81
C LYS A 92 -12.61 5.94 6.87
N PRO A 93 -12.30 5.78 5.57
CA PRO A 93 -12.38 6.89 4.63
C PRO A 93 -13.83 7.28 4.34
N ASN A 94 -14.03 8.59 4.21
CA ASN A 94 -15.29 9.20 3.79
C ASN A 94 -15.10 10.00 2.48
N PRO A 95 -14.84 9.33 1.35
CA PRO A 95 -14.65 9.99 0.06
C PRO A 95 -15.94 10.68 -0.41
N GLU A 96 -15.78 11.72 -1.22
CA GLU A 96 -16.91 12.45 -1.80
C GLU A 96 -17.81 11.52 -2.64
N PRO A 97 -19.15 11.64 -2.54
CA PRO A 97 -20.09 10.77 -3.25
C PRO A 97 -19.83 10.66 -4.76
N LYS A 98 -19.47 11.76 -5.44
CA LYS A 98 -19.15 11.74 -6.88
C LYS A 98 -17.95 10.86 -7.20
N THR A 99 -16.93 10.89 -6.34
CA THR A 99 -15.71 10.08 -6.49
C THR A 99 -16.03 8.61 -6.30
N VAL A 100 -16.89 8.28 -5.34
CA VAL A 100 -17.36 6.92 -5.11
C VAL A 100 -18.11 6.40 -6.34
N LEU A 101 -19.08 7.16 -6.86
CA LEU A 101 -19.86 6.78 -8.03
C LEU A 101 -18.97 6.56 -9.27
N ALA A 102 -18.03 7.47 -9.54
CA ALA A 102 -17.11 7.33 -10.68
C ALA A 102 -16.30 6.02 -10.61
N HIS A 103 -15.84 5.64 -9.42
CA HIS A 103 -15.09 4.40 -9.22
C HIS A 103 -15.98 3.16 -9.24
N VAL A 104 -17.21 3.23 -8.72
CA VAL A 104 -18.21 2.16 -8.86
C VAL A 104 -18.42 1.83 -10.34
N GLU A 105 -18.56 2.83 -11.21
CA GLU A 105 -18.68 2.62 -12.65
C GLU A 105 -17.45 1.92 -13.25
N LEU A 106 -16.24 2.18 -12.76
CA LEU A 106 -15.06 1.45 -13.22
C LEU A 106 -15.14 -0.06 -12.88
N ILE A 107 -15.64 -0.42 -11.69
CA ILE A 107 -15.86 -1.82 -11.32
C ILE A 107 -16.94 -2.45 -12.20
N ARG A 108 -18.08 -1.75 -12.37
CA ARG A 108 -19.19 -2.24 -13.19
C ARG A 108 -18.75 -2.49 -14.63
N ASN A 109 -18.09 -1.52 -15.25
CA ASN A 109 -17.56 -1.65 -16.61
C ASN A 109 -16.55 -2.80 -16.75
N ALA A 110 -15.68 -2.99 -15.75
CA ALA A 110 -14.73 -4.10 -15.75
C ALA A 110 -15.46 -5.46 -15.65
N ILE A 111 -16.53 -5.53 -14.86
CA ILE A 111 -17.33 -6.74 -14.70
C ILE A 111 -18.19 -7.01 -15.93
N ASP A 112 -18.80 -6.00 -16.52
CA ASP A 112 -19.57 -6.10 -17.76
C ASP A 112 -18.67 -6.60 -18.91
N GLY A 113 -17.49 -6.01 -19.07
CA GLY A 113 -16.46 -6.49 -20.00
C GLY A 113 -16.09 -7.94 -19.72
N GLY A 114 -15.80 -8.26 -18.45
CA GLY A 114 -15.48 -9.61 -18.04
C GLY A 114 -16.61 -10.61 -18.28
N LEU A 115 -17.88 -10.24 -18.13
CA LEU A 115 -19.01 -11.11 -18.43
C LEU A 115 -19.04 -11.51 -19.92
N THR A 116 -18.51 -10.69 -20.82
CA THR A 116 -18.41 -11.03 -22.25
C THR A 116 -17.27 -12.00 -22.59
N ASP A 117 -16.21 -12.08 -21.77
CA ASP A 117 -14.99 -12.86 -21.99
C ASP A 117 -15.15 -14.39 -21.84
N SER A 118 -14.02 -15.13 -21.88
CA SER A 118 -13.90 -16.57 -21.56
C SER A 118 -14.47 -16.92 -20.17
N LEU A 119 -14.65 -18.20 -19.79
CA LEU A 119 -15.30 -18.57 -18.51
C LEU A 119 -14.63 -18.02 -17.23
N GLN A 120 -13.39 -17.56 -17.33
CA GLN A 120 -12.68 -16.85 -16.27
C GLN A 120 -12.30 -15.46 -16.76
N SER A 121 -12.52 -14.45 -15.91
CA SER A 121 -12.04 -13.09 -16.15
C SER A 121 -11.07 -12.70 -15.05
N ASP A 122 -10.05 -11.96 -15.47
CA ASP A 122 -9.09 -11.29 -14.61
C ASP A 122 -8.82 -9.93 -15.26
N THR A 123 -9.24 -8.86 -14.60
CA THR A 123 -9.11 -7.50 -15.13
C THR A 123 -8.52 -6.59 -14.06
N THR A 124 -7.48 -5.85 -14.43
CA THR A 124 -6.86 -4.87 -13.55
C THR A 124 -7.20 -3.46 -13.98
N ILE A 125 -7.76 -2.68 -13.07
CA ILE A 125 -8.12 -1.27 -13.29
C ILE A 125 -7.38 -0.36 -12.30
N ILE A 126 -7.21 0.92 -12.67
CA ILE A 126 -6.78 1.95 -11.73
C ILE A 126 -7.97 2.24 -10.81
N PHE A 127 -7.75 2.25 -9.51
CA PHE A 127 -8.84 2.36 -8.54
C PHE A 127 -8.35 2.98 -7.23
N ASN A 128 -9.07 3.99 -6.74
CA ASN A 128 -8.78 4.62 -5.45
C ASN A 128 -9.06 3.68 -4.27
N HIS A 129 -8.05 3.41 -3.44
CA HIS A 129 -8.14 2.48 -2.32
C HIS A 129 -8.94 3.03 -1.13
N ALA A 130 -9.04 4.35 -0.96
CA ALA A 130 -9.96 4.94 0.01
C ALA A 130 -11.42 4.67 -0.39
N VAL A 131 -11.76 4.75 -1.68
CA VAL A 131 -13.07 4.30 -2.19
C VAL A 131 -13.26 2.80 -1.96
N PHE A 132 -12.22 2.00 -2.19
CA PHE A 132 -12.30 0.56 -1.96
C PHE A 132 -12.65 0.25 -0.49
N ARG A 133 -11.91 0.84 0.45
CA ARG A 133 -12.14 0.71 1.89
C ARG A 133 -13.52 1.25 2.29
N HIS A 134 -13.99 2.33 1.67
CA HIS A 134 -15.33 2.87 1.93
C HIS A 134 -16.46 1.90 1.51
N ILE A 135 -16.34 1.25 0.35
CA ILE A 135 -17.39 0.37 -0.18
C ILE A 135 -17.32 -1.03 0.45
N PHE A 136 -16.11 -1.59 0.54
CA PHE A 136 -15.87 -3.00 0.86
C PHE A 136 -15.13 -3.21 2.19
N GLY A 137 -14.81 -2.15 2.94
CA GLY A 137 -14.20 -2.27 4.26
C GLY A 137 -15.06 -3.11 5.20
N GLY A 138 -14.44 -4.13 5.80
CA GLY A 138 -15.13 -5.09 6.67
C GLY A 138 -16.07 -6.08 5.95
N ARG A 139 -16.03 -6.15 4.61
CA ARG A 139 -16.85 -7.07 3.82
C ARG A 139 -16.02 -8.18 3.18
N GLY A 140 -16.67 -9.31 2.91
CA GLY A 140 -16.04 -10.49 2.34
C GLY A 140 -15.03 -11.18 3.26
N LYS A 141 -14.47 -12.28 2.77
CA LYS A 141 -13.38 -12.99 3.43
C LYS A 141 -12.05 -12.49 2.89
N VAL A 142 -11.20 -11.96 3.76
CA VAL A 142 -9.81 -11.64 3.41
C VAL A 142 -9.03 -12.94 3.30
N CYS A 143 -8.57 -13.24 2.09
CA CYS A 143 -7.70 -14.36 1.75
C CYS A 143 -6.22 -13.95 1.80
N SER A 144 -5.33 -14.85 1.40
CA SER A 144 -3.89 -14.54 1.34
C SER A 144 -3.60 -13.31 0.45
N LYS A 145 -2.55 -12.56 0.80
CA LYS A 145 -2.09 -11.37 0.08
C LYS A 145 -3.16 -10.26 -0.07
N GLU A 146 -3.94 -9.97 0.98
CA GLU A 146 -4.94 -8.88 0.96
C GLU A 146 -5.99 -9.02 -0.16
N THR A 147 -6.26 -10.25 -0.63
CA THR A 147 -7.30 -10.51 -1.62
C THR A 147 -8.65 -10.69 -0.92
N TYR A 148 -9.67 -9.96 -1.34
CA TYR A 148 -11.02 -10.02 -0.78
C TYR A 148 -11.87 -10.97 -1.62
N ALA A 149 -12.32 -12.07 -1.03
CA ALA A 149 -13.32 -12.95 -1.63
C ALA A 149 -14.72 -12.48 -1.22
N LEU A 150 -15.42 -11.83 -2.14
CA LEU A 150 -16.74 -11.22 -1.92
C LEU A 150 -17.85 -12.11 -2.48
N SER A 151 -18.87 -12.35 -1.67
CA SER A 151 -20.15 -12.95 -2.05
C SER A 151 -21.10 -11.90 -2.63
N ALA A 152 -22.26 -12.33 -3.13
CA ALA A 152 -23.27 -11.41 -3.67
C ALA A 152 -23.74 -10.34 -2.65
N GLN A 153 -23.82 -10.69 -1.37
CA GLN A 153 -24.31 -9.80 -0.31
C GLN A 153 -23.31 -8.71 0.06
N ASP A 154 -22.03 -8.93 -0.22
CA ASP A 154 -20.97 -7.97 0.06
C ASP A 154 -21.03 -6.74 -0.86
N PHE A 155 -21.73 -6.82 -1.99
CA PHE A 155 -21.93 -5.71 -2.93
C PHE A 155 -23.18 -4.89 -2.53
N PRO A 156 -23.02 -3.62 -2.10
CA PRO A 156 -24.17 -2.82 -1.67
C PRO A 156 -25.16 -2.56 -2.82
N ARG A 157 -26.45 -2.83 -2.58
CA ARG A 157 -27.52 -2.62 -3.58
C ARG A 157 -27.58 -1.21 -4.16
N ARG A 158 -27.17 -0.19 -3.39
CA ARG A 158 -27.13 1.22 -3.83
C ARG A 158 -26.17 1.47 -5.00
N TYR A 159 -25.17 0.59 -5.18
CA TYR A 159 -24.16 0.65 -6.24
C TYR A 159 -24.30 -0.50 -7.24
N PHE A 160 -24.79 -1.63 -6.76
CA PHE A 160 -24.91 -2.89 -7.50
C PHE A 160 -26.38 -3.38 -7.42
N PRO A 161 -27.27 -2.86 -8.30
CA PRO A 161 -28.70 -3.17 -8.32
C PRO A 161 -28.94 -4.60 -8.82
N LEU A 162 -30.13 -5.15 -8.57
CA LEU A 162 -30.47 -6.51 -8.97
C LEU A 162 -30.16 -6.79 -10.45
N GLY A 163 -29.53 -7.94 -10.71
CA GLY A 163 -29.15 -8.37 -12.07
C GLY A 163 -27.81 -7.83 -12.58
N TRP A 164 -27.09 -7.01 -11.80
CA TRP A 164 -25.77 -6.49 -12.18
C TRP A 164 -24.71 -7.59 -12.41
N ASP A 165 -24.91 -8.78 -11.83
CA ASP A 165 -23.98 -9.91 -11.86
C ASP A 165 -24.27 -10.90 -13.01
N MET A 166 -25.07 -10.50 -14.00
CA MET A 166 -25.39 -11.31 -15.17
C MET A 166 -25.57 -10.49 -16.45
N THR A 167 -25.46 -11.15 -17.60
CA THR A 167 -25.73 -10.56 -18.92
C THR A 167 -26.44 -11.53 -19.86
N TYR A 168 -27.20 -10.99 -20.81
CA TYR A 168 -27.89 -11.75 -21.85
C TYR A 168 -27.08 -11.74 -23.14
N ARG A 169 -26.80 -12.92 -23.72
CA ARG A 169 -26.24 -13.02 -25.07
C ARG A 169 -27.34 -12.89 -26.12
N ARG A 170 -26.95 -12.53 -27.36
CA ARG A 170 -27.86 -12.39 -28.53
C ARG A 170 -28.75 -13.62 -28.79
N ARG A 171 -28.35 -14.81 -28.34
CA ARG A 171 -29.11 -16.07 -28.50
C ARG A 171 -30.00 -16.42 -27.29
N GLY A 172 -30.20 -15.50 -26.34
CA GLY A 172 -30.99 -15.73 -25.13
C GLY A 172 -30.26 -16.44 -24.00
N THR A 173 -29.07 -17.00 -24.23
CA THR A 173 -28.23 -17.58 -23.17
C THR A 173 -27.86 -16.52 -22.13
N VAL A 174 -28.15 -16.79 -20.87
CA VAL A 174 -27.77 -15.93 -19.76
C VAL A 174 -26.40 -16.36 -19.27
N ARG A 175 -25.54 -15.40 -18.96
CA ARG A 175 -24.28 -15.65 -18.32
C ARG A 175 -24.23 -14.95 -16.98
N LYS A 176 -23.94 -15.72 -15.93
CA LYS A 176 -23.98 -15.25 -14.55
C LYS A 176 -22.65 -15.48 -13.84
N ILE A 177 -22.27 -14.54 -12.98
CA ILE A 177 -21.10 -14.67 -12.13
C ILE A 177 -21.27 -15.86 -11.18
N THR A 178 -20.20 -16.64 -11.05
CA THR A 178 -20.03 -17.65 -10.01
C THR A 178 -19.22 -17.03 -8.88
N TYR A 179 -19.86 -16.78 -7.75
CA TYR A 179 -19.21 -16.25 -6.55
C TYR A 179 -18.22 -17.25 -5.92
N PRO A 180 -17.19 -16.77 -5.21
CA PRO A 180 -16.90 -15.36 -4.90
C PRO A 180 -16.24 -14.60 -6.05
N ILE A 181 -16.44 -13.27 -6.09
CA ILE A 181 -15.59 -12.35 -6.85
C ILE A 181 -14.36 -12.06 -6.01
N GLN A 182 -13.18 -12.21 -6.60
CA GLN A 182 -11.91 -11.91 -5.95
C GLN A 182 -11.47 -10.49 -6.32
N LEU A 183 -11.30 -9.66 -5.30
CA LEU A 183 -10.82 -8.29 -5.42
C LEU A 183 -9.46 -8.16 -4.74
N HIS A 184 -8.41 -7.87 -5.50
CA HIS A 184 -7.05 -7.68 -4.96
C HIS A 184 -6.61 -6.23 -5.18
N PRO A 185 -6.78 -5.34 -4.18
CA PRO A 185 -6.22 -3.99 -4.24
C PRO A 185 -4.70 -4.04 -4.04
N PHE A 186 -3.95 -3.30 -4.86
CA PHE A 186 -2.50 -3.22 -4.72
C PHE A 186 -1.94 -1.91 -5.29
N LEU A 187 -0.74 -1.56 -4.83
CA LEU A 187 0.03 -0.45 -5.37
C LEU A 187 1.03 -0.95 -6.40
N SER A 188 1.19 -0.20 -7.48
CA SER A 188 2.26 -0.42 -8.45
C SER A 188 2.93 0.89 -8.82
N ARG A 189 4.22 0.83 -9.17
CA ARG A 189 4.90 1.98 -9.77
C ARG A 189 4.44 2.13 -11.23
N SER A 190 4.29 3.38 -11.69
CA SER A 190 3.98 3.71 -13.09
C SER A 190 4.97 3.06 -14.06
N ARG A 191 4.63 2.99 -15.35
CA ARG A 191 5.58 2.50 -16.36
C ARG A 191 6.87 3.33 -16.33
N GLN A 192 8.02 2.68 -16.49
CA GLN A 192 9.29 3.38 -16.60
C GLN A 192 9.33 4.11 -17.95
N MET A 193 9.51 5.43 -17.89
CA MET A 193 9.68 6.29 -19.06
C MET A 193 11.08 6.90 -19.02
N TYR A 194 11.53 7.46 -20.15
CA TYR A 194 12.86 8.05 -20.28
C TYR A 194 12.77 9.50 -20.76
N ASN A 195 13.73 10.31 -20.34
CA ASN A 195 13.97 11.67 -20.84
C ASN A 195 14.72 11.61 -22.18
N LYS A 196 14.82 12.76 -22.86
CA LYS A 196 15.52 12.86 -24.15
C LYS A 196 17.01 12.49 -24.06
N ASP A 197 17.62 12.71 -22.90
CA ASP A 197 19.02 12.36 -22.60
C ASP A 197 19.22 10.88 -22.23
N GLY A 198 18.17 10.06 -22.27
CA GLY A 198 18.21 8.65 -21.87
C GLY A 198 18.10 8.41 -20.36
N SER A 199 18.03 9.46 -19.54
CA SER A 199 17.82 9.30 -18.09
C SER A 199 16.41 8.80 -17.77
N LYS A 200 16.28 8.04 -16.68
CA LYS A 200 14.99 7.49 -16.22
C LYS A 200 14.13 8.60 -15.65
N LYS A 201 12.89 8.73 -16.13
CA LYS A 201 11.87 9.57 -15.47
C LYS A 201 11.47 8.96 -14.13
N GLU A 202 11.19 9.83 -13.16
CA GLU A 202 10.66 9.43 -11.88
C GLU A 202 9.31 8.71 -12.03
N ARG A 203 9.11 7.68 -11.21
CA ARG A 203 7.94 6.82 -11.27
C ARG A 203 7.01 7.15 -10.11
N ARG A 204 5.76 7.42 -10.43
CA ARG A 204 4.70 7.64 -9.44
C ARG A 204 4.06 6.34 -8.98
N TRP A 205 3.51 6.35 -7.78
CA TRP A 205 2.65 5.28 -7.30
C TRP A 205 1.28 5.34 -7.97
N ILE A 206 0.74 4.17 -8.31
CA ILE A 206 -0.59 3.99 -8.91
C ILE A 206 -1.34 2.96 -8.08
N GLN A 207 -2.51 3.36 -7.60
CA GLN A 207 -3.47 2.50 -6.93
C GLN A 207 -4.25 1.69 -7.97
N LYS A 208 -4.28 0.37 -7.81
CA LYS A 208 -4.95 -0.55 -8.71
C LYS A 208 -5.75 -1.58 -7.92
N ILE A 209 -6.68 -2.20 -8.63
CA ILE A 209 -7.38 -3.39 -8.15
C ILE A 209 -7.46 -4.40 -9.28
N THR A 210 -7.19 -5.66 -8.96
CA THR A 210 -7.49 -6.79 -9.82
C THR A 210 -8.86 -7.36 -9.44
N ILE A 211 -9.71 -7.55 -10.44
CA ILE A 211 -11.05 -8.11 -10.32
C ILE A 211 -11.04 -9.45 -11.06
N SER A 212 -11.17 -10.54 -10.31
CA SER A 212 -11.14 -11.89 -10.86
C SER A 212 -12.42 -12.64 -10.50
N PHE A 213 -13.07 -13.26 -11.48
CA PHE A 213 -14.28 -14.04 -11.26
C PHE A 213 -14.48 -15.10 -12.34
N ARG A 214 -15.24 -16.13 -11.97
CA ARG A 214 -15.73 -17.16 -12.89
C ARG A 214 -17.17 -16.88 -13.24
N LYS A 215 -17.64 -17.49 -14.33
CA LYS A 215 -19.03 -17.40 -14.77
C LYS A 215 -19.48 -18.70 -15.42
N HIS A 216 -20.78 -18.92 -15.41
CA HIS A 216 -21.43 -20.07 -16.05
C HIS A 216 -22.55 -19.57 -16.97
N ASN A 217 -22.87 -20.37 -17.97
CA ASN A 217 -24.08 -20.15 -18.76
C ASN A 217 -25.25 -20.79 -18.00
N MET A 218 -26.37 -20.08 -17.91
CA MET A 218 -27.65 -20.59 -17.43
C MET A 218 -28.53 -20.99 -18.61
#